data_AF-G5JLY1-F1
#
_entry.id   AF-G5JLY1-F1
#
_cell.length_a   1.000
_cell.length_b   1.000
_cell.length_c   1.000
_cell.angle_alpha   90.00
_cell.angle_beta   90.00
_cell.angle_gamma   90.00
#
_symmetry.space_group_name_H-M   'P 1'
#
loop_
_entity.id
_entity.type
_entity.pdbx_description
1 polymer ?
#
loop_
_entity_poly.entity_id
_entity_poly.type
_entity_poly.pdbx_seq_one_letter_code
_entity_poly.pdbx_strand_id
1 'polypeptide(L)'
;MILTARSIGKHAHRILSQHPLLTVHSKFNKGFNVITDNDDLIFIGTDDNGMFPFGITVDQQTRDDILQQIEVGSVMTVKHQTIQFANNIQLRWKVAQHELLLQPEVVRLEQLQQAIAHYDFSDFDDSDFSKARMKQVLKALITDDVAVTSELQFLIGRGQGLTPTGDDILSGILAIHYVTPFIAQHHLDDIAHLLNHQYTTLVSETFLYYAINGEFSSKIIKLLHYPSIETIEQLLQVGSSSGKDTLYGIYLALNMRSEIDNG
;
A
#
# COMPACT_ATOMS: atom_id res chain seq x y z
N MET A 1 -28.18 13.18 6.99
CA MET A 1 -27.05 14.10 6.74
C MET A 1 -26.39 13.72 5.43
N ILE A 2 -26.03 14.69 4.58
CA ILE A 2 -25.34 14.42 3.31
C ILE A 2 -23.92 14.97 3.41
N LEU A 3 -22.95 14.06 3.39
CA LEU A 3 -21.51 14.33 3.37
C LEU A 3 -21.00 14.16 1.94
N THR A 4 -19.84 14.75 1.64
CA THR A 4 -19.28 14.73 0.27
C THR A 4 -17.81 14.31 0.31
N ALA A 5 -17.45 13.34 -0.53
CA ALA A 5 -16.05 13.00 -0.76
C ALA A 5 -15.31 14.16 -1.42
N ARG A 6 -14.00 14.24 -1.25
CA ARG A 6 -13.13 15.20 -1.96
C ARG A 6 -12.65 14.63 -3.29
N SER A 7 -12.25 13.35 -3.29
CA SER A 7 -11.79 12.64 -4.47
C SER A 7 -12.02 11.13 -4.30
N ILE A 8 -11.91 10.39 -5.40
CA ILE A 8 -12.03 8.93 -5.43
C ILE A 8 -10.99 8.34 -6.37
N GLY A 9 -10.35 7.24 -5.97
CA GLY A 9 -9.41 6.51 -6.83
C GLY A 9 -10.16 5.71 -7.91
N LYS A 10 -9.49 5.45 -9.04
CA LYS A 10 -10.08 4.75 -10.19
C LYS A 10 -10.68 3.38 -9.82
N HIS A 11 -10.02 2.62 -8.93
CA HIS A 11 -10.49 1.29 -8.54
C HIS A 11 -11.65 1.37 -7.55
N ALA A 12 -11.60 2.28 -6.57
CA ALA A 12 -12.74 2.51 -5.69
C ALA A 12 -14.00 2.90 -6.48
N HIS A 13 -13.85 3.77 -7.49
CA HIS A 13 -14.95 4.13 -8.36
C HIS A 13 -15.54 2.93 -9.12
N ARG A 14 -14.68 2.05 -9.66
CA ARG A 14 -15.10 0.82 -10.34
C ARG A 14 -15.84 -0.12 -9.38
N ILE A 15 -15.28 -0.38 -8.20
CA ILE A 15 -15.85 -1.26 -7.17
C ILE A 15 -17.24 -0.77 -6.76
N LEU A 16 -17.40 0.52 -6.43
CA LEU A 16 -18.70 1.10 -6.06
C LEU A 16 -19.74 1.05 -7.18
N SER A 17 -19.30 0.98 -8.44
CA SER A 17 -20.21 0.88 -9.58
C SER A 17 -20.73 -0.54 -9.80
N GLN A 18 -20.08 -1.55 -9.21
CA GLN A 18 -20.35 -2.98 -9.41
C GLN A 18 -20.96 -3.64 -8.18
N HIS A 19 -20.67 -3.15 -6.98
CA HIS A 19 -21.06 -3.77 -5.71
C HIS A 19 -22.05 -2.89 -4.93
N PRO A 20 -23.30 -3.35 -4.70
CA PRO A 20 -24.33 -2.56 -4.02
C PRO A 20 -24.22 -2.61 -2.49
N LEU A 21 -23.40 -3.50 -1.94
CA LEU A 21 -23.24 -3.74 -0.50
C LEU A 21 -21.77 -3.64 -0.12
N LEU A 22 -21.53 -3.01 1.02
CA LEU A 22 -20.20 -2.88 1.63
C LEU A 22 -20.30 -3.21 3.11
N THR A 23 -19.25 -3.80 3.67
CA THR A 23 -19.14 -4.07 5.11
C THR A 23 -17.88 -3.41 5.66
N VAL A 24 -17.98 -2.72 6.80
CA VAL A 24 -16.81 -2.15 7.48
C VAL A 24 -15.91 -3.29 7.97
N HIS A 25 -14.72 -3.37 7.41
CA HIS A 25 -13.73 -4.41 7.74
C HIS A 25 -12.84 -4.00 8.92
N SER A 26 -12.30 -2.78 8.89
CA SER A 26 -11.39 -2.30 9.95
C SER A 26 -11.50 -0.79 10.13
N LYS A 27 -11.24 -0.32 11.35
CA LYS A 27 -11.40 1.08 11.76
C LYS A 27 -10.11 1.62 12.38
N PHE A 28 -9.77 2.86 12.02
CA PHE A 28 -8.58 3.57 12.49
C PHE A 28 -8.95 5.01 12.83
N ASN A 29 -8.05 5.74 13.49
CA ASN A 29 -8.26 7.16 13.77
C ASN A 29 -8.30 8.02 12.49
N LYS A 30 -7.63 7.57 11.42
CA LYS A 30 -7.48 8.32 10.17
C LYS A 30 -8.44 7.89 9.06
N GLY A 31 -9.26 6.86 9.30
CA GLY A 31 -10.18 6.32 8.30
C GLY A 31 -10.58 4.89 8.63
N PHE A 32 -11.17 4.21 7.65
CA PHE A 32 -11.65 2.85 7.80
C PHE A 32 -11.61 2.12 6.46
N ASN A 33 -11.51 0.80 6.50
CA ASN A 33 -11.64 -0.05 5.33
C ASN A 33 -13.06 -0.61 5.27
N VAL A 34 -13.61 -0.64 4.06
CA VAL A 34 -14.82 -1.39 3.74
C VAL A 34 -14.50 -2.43 2.68
N ILE A 35 -15.22 -3.54 2.69
CA ILE A 35 -15.04 -4.65 1.74
C ILE A 35 -16.37 -4.96 1.06
N THR A 36 -16.30 -5.48 -0.17
CA THR A 36 -17.45 -6.03 -0.88
C THR A 36 -17.72 -7.48 -0.46
N ASP A 37 -18.70 -8.11 -1.11
CA ASP A 37 -19.00 -9.54 -1.01
C ASP A 37 -17.90 -10.46 -1.58
N ASN A 38 -17.01 -9.92 -2.41
CA ASN A 38 -15.86 -10.63 -2.97
C ASN A 38 -14.53 -10.11 -2.39
N ASP A 39 -14.57 -9.53 -1.19
CA ASP A 39 -13.41 -9.01 -0.47
C ASP A 39 -12.64 -7.85 -1.15
N ASP A 40 -13.21 -7.20 -2.17
CA ASP A 40 -12.60 -5.99 -2.76
C ASP A 40 -12.60 -4.84 -1.72
N LEU A 41 -11.40 -4.37 -1.37
CA LEU A 41 -11.22 -3.38 -0.31
C LEU A 41 -11.26 -1.94 -0.86
N ILE A 42 -11.98 -1.07 -0.15
CA ILE A 42 -11.94 0.39 -0.32
C ILE A 42 -11.53 1.04 1.01
N PHE A 43 -10.50 1.90 0.98
CA PHE A 43 -10.17 2.75 2.12
C PHE A 43 -10.93 4.07 2.06
N ILE A 44 -11.58 4.49 3.14
CA ILE A 44 -12.26 5.78 3.25
C ILE A 44 -11.62 6.56 4.40
N GLY A 45 -11.04 7.72 4.10
CA GLY A 45 -10.32 8.51 5.10
C GLY A 45 -9.81 9.85 4.59
N THR A 46 -9.01 10.54 5.40
CA THR A 46 -8.32 11.77 4.99
C THR A 46 -7.07 11.45 4.15
N ASP A 47 -6.52 12.48 3.51
CA ASP A 47 -5.25 12.42 2.77
C ASP A 47 -4.01 12.39 3.69
N ASP A 48 -4.19 12.40 5.01
CA ASP A 48 -3.12 12.21 6.01
C ASP A 48 -2.39 10.86 5.83
N ASN A 49 -3.09 9.84 5.31
CA ASN A 49 -2.51 8.53 4.96
C ASN A 49 -2.01 8.47 3.52
N GLY A 50 -2.10 9.58 2.78
CA GLY A 50 -2.00 9.57 1.33
C GLY A 50 -3.32 9.17 0.68
N MET A 51 -3.37 9.35 -0.62
CA MET A 51 -4.42 8.82 -1.47
C MET A 51 -4.03 7.42 -1.95
N PHE A 52 -5.03 6.59 -2.21
CA PHE A 52 -4.85 5.22 -2.71
C PHE A 52 -5.71 5.04 -3.97
N PRO A 53 -5.29 4.19 -4.93
CA PRO A 53 -6.07 3.97 -6.14
C PRO A 53 -7.41 3.25 -5.85
N PHE A 54 -7.49 2.56 -4.70
CA PHE A 54 -8.69 1.98 -4.10
C PHE A 54 -9.27 2.83 -2.95
N GLY A 55 -8.93 4.12 -2.87
CA GLY A 55 -9.32 5.02 -1.79
C GLY A 55 -10.44 6.01 -2.14
N ILE A 56 -11.16 6.47 -1.12
CA ILE A 56 -12.05 7.64 -1.14
C ILE A 56 -11.51 8.64 -0.12
N THR A 57 -11.16 9.82 -0.59
CA THR A 57 -10.68 10.89 0.30
C THR A 57 -11.83 11.75 0.77
N VAL A 58 -11.89 12.03 2.06
CA VAL A 58 -12.86 12.93 2.71
C VAL A 58 -12.12 13.98 3.54
N ASP A 59 -12.82 15.03 3.98
CA ASP A 59 -12.26 15.94 4.99
C ASP A 59 -12.31 15.38 6.40
N GLN A 60 -11.59 16.02 7.32
CA GLN A 60 -11.50 15.61 8.72
C GLN A 60 -12.89 15.55 9.40
N GLN A 61 -13.73 16.55 9.19
CA GLN A 61 -15.07 16.58 9.79
C GLN A 61 -15.94 15.41 9.29
N THR A 62 -15.96 15.19 7.97
CA THR A 62 -16.69 14.09 7.31
C THR A 62 -16.20 12.74 7.81
N ARG A 63 -14.88 12.55 7.93
CA ARG A 63 -14.29 11.33 8.49
C ARG A 63 -14.79 11.10 9.92
N ASP A 64 -14.67 12.11 10.77
CA ASP A 64 -15.00 12.01 12.20
C ASP A 64 -16.51 11.75 12.38
N ASP A 65 -17.37 12.43 11.60
CA ASP A 65 -18.81 12.23 11.57
C ASP A 65 -19.20 10.79 11.18
N ILE A 66 -18.51 10.20 10.20
CA ILE A 66 -18.75 8.81 9.78
C ILE A 66 -18.23 7.83 10.83
N LEU A 67 -17.02 8.02 11.34
CA LEU A 67 -16.38 7.12 12.31
C LEU A 67 -17.18 6.98 13.61
N GLN A 68 -17.92 8.02 14.02
CA GLN A 68 -18.80 7.98 15.19
C GLN A 68 -20.05 7.10 15.00
N GLN A 69 -20.36 6.71 13.77
CA GLN A 69 -21.64 6.10 13.38
C GLN A 69 -21.48 4.68 12.84
N ILE A 70 -20.24 4.21 12.75
CA ILE A 70 -19.89 2.87 12.26
C ILE A 70 -19.07 2.11 13.29
N GLU A 71 -19.31 0.80 13.30
CA GLU A 71 -18.47 -0.20 13.94
C GLU A 71 -18.00 -1.23 12.91
N VAL A 72 -16.96 -1.99 13.26
CA VAL A 72 -16.55 -3.15 12.45
C VAL A 72 -17.75 -4.10 12.29
N GLY A 73 -18.00 -4.53 11.05
CA GLY A 73 -19.17 -5.31 10.67
C GLY A 73 -20.41 -4.49 10.26
N SER A 74 -20.36 -3.15 10.35
CA SER A 74 -21.46 -2.31 9.88
C SER A 74 -21.66 -2.46 8.37
N VAL A 75 -22.91 -2.65 7.94
CA VAL A 75 -23.28 -2.81 6.53
C VAL A 75 -23.75 -1.48 5.97
N MET A 76 -23.29 -1.17 4.76
CA MET A 76 -23.58 0.05 4.00
C MET A 76 -24.11 -0.33 2.62
N THR A 77 -24.98 0.51 2.05
CA THR A 77 -25.53 0.27 0.71
C THR A 77 -25.08 1.34 -0.27
N VAL A 78 -24.70 0.94 -1.48
CA VAL A 78 -24.33 1.87 -2.55
C VAL A 78 -25.55 2.09 -3.44
N LYS A 79 -26.06 3.33 -3.49
CA LYS A 79 -27.22 3.72 -4.31
C LYS A 79 -27.02 5.11 -4.90
N HIS A 80 -27.42 5.32 -6.15
CA HIS A 80 -27.48 6.66 -6.76
C HIS A 80 -26.24 7.53 -6.53
N GLN A 81 -25.04 6.96 -6.67
CA GLN A 81 -23.74 7.65 -6.46
C GLN A 81 -23.50 8.14 -5.02
N THR A 82 -24.11 7.45 -4.06
CA THR A 82 -23.90 7.64 -2.63
C THR A 82 -23.63 6.30 -1.95
N ILE A 83 -22.85 6.34 -0.88
CA ILE A 83 -22.78 5.25 0.10
C ILE A 83 -23.70 5.65 1.25
N GLN A 84 -24.68 4.81 1.54
CA GLN A 84 -25.68 5.01 2.58
C GLN A 84 -25.24 4.25 3.83
N PHE A 85 -25.09 4.99 4.92
CA PHE A 85 -24.77 4.48 6.25
C PHE A 85 -26.05 4.39 7.09
N ALA A 86 -25.93 3.86 8.30
CA ALA A 86 -26.99 3.95 9.30
C ALA A 86 -27.37 5.42 9.59
N ASN A 87 -28.52 5.63 10.24
CA ASN A 87 -28.97 6.94 10.72
C ASN A 87 -29.14 8.01 9.60
N ASN A 88 -29.47 7.59 8.38
CA ASN A 88 -29.69 8.46 7.22
C ASN A 88 -28.47 9.34 6.87
N ILE A 89 -27.25 8.86 7.14
CA ILE A 89 -26.01 9.49 6.67
C ILE A 89 -25.69 8.96 5.28
N GLN A 90 -25.30 9.87 4.39
CA GLN A 90 -24.96 9.54 3.01
C GLN A 90 -23.64 10.20 2.65
N LEU A 91 -22.70 9.43 2.10
CA LEU A 91 -21.49 9.97 1.50
C LEU A 91 -21.67 10.02 -0.02
N ARG A 92 -21.75 11.21 -0.59
CA ARG A 92 -21.72 11.41 -2.04
C ARG A 92 -20.29 11.17 -2.54
N TRP A 93 -20.14 10.20 -3.44
CA TRP A 93 -18.84 9.83 -4.02
C TRP A 93 -18.71 10.22 -5.50
N LYS A 94 -19.73 10.84 -6.10
CA LYS A 94 -19.62 11.47 -7.43
C LYS A 94 -18.74 12.72 -7.36
N VAL A 95 -17.44 12.52 -7.39
CA VAL A 95 -16.42 13.58 -7.39
C VAL A 95 -15.36 13.28 -8.43
N ALA A 96 -14.40 14.20 -8.59
CA ALA A 96 -13.29 14.00 -9.49
C ALA A 96 -12.54 12.71 -9.11
N GLN A 97 -12.32 11.86 -10.12
CA GLN A 97 -11.42 10.73 -9.96
C GLN A 97 -9.98 11.28 -9.92
N HIS A 98 -9.17 10.75 -8.99
CA HIS A 98 -7.74 11.01 -8.99
C HIS A 98 -7.01 9.79 -9.57
N GLU A 99 -5.92 10.06 -10.27
CA GLU A 99 -5.05 9.03 -10.80
C GLU A 99 -3.65 9.19 -10.20
N LEU A 100 -3.15 8.10 -9.64
CA LEU A 100 -1.85 8.03 -8.99
C LEU A 100 -0.88 7.35 -9.95
N LEU A 101 -0.20 8.16 -10.76
CA LEU A 101 0.70 7.66 -11.80
C LEU A 101 2.15 7.72 -11.32
N LEU A 102 2.79 6.56 -11.22
CA LEU A 102 4.23 6.48 -11.14
C LEU A 102 4.81 6.78 -12.53
N GLN A 103 5.60 7.83 -12.61
CA GLN A 103 6.40 8.22 -13.80
C GLN A 103 7.88 7.86 -13.55
N PRO A 104 8.39 6.72 -14.06
CA PRO A 104 9.77 6.31 -13.84
C PRO A 104 10.82 7.32 -14.34
N GLU A 105 10.51 8.03 -15.42
CA GLU A 105 11.41 8.97 -16.11
C GLU A 105 11.76 10.23 -15.29
N VAL A 106 10.91 10.60 -14.34
CA VAL A 106 11.16 11.75 -13.45
C VAL A 106 11.92 11.34 -12.19
N VAL A 107 11.99 10.04 -11.87
CA VAL A 107 12.68 9.56 -10.67
C VAL A 107 14.20 9.76 -10.82
N ARG A 108 14.82 10.28 -9.77
CA ARG A 108 16.27 10.50 -9.69
C ARG A 108 16.84 9.57 -8.62
N LEU A 109 17.24 8.36 -9.02
CA LEU A 109 17.68 7.30 -8.11
C LEU A 109 18.82 7.74 -7.17
N GLU A 110 19.79 8.51 -7.67
CA GLU A 110 20.89 9.04 -6.84
C GLU A 110 20.37 9.98 -5.74
N GLN A 111 19.42 10.86 -6.05
CA GLN A 111 18.84 11.78 -5.07
C GLN A 111 17.99 11.02 -4.05
N LEU A 112 17.23 10.03 -4.50
CA LEU A 112 16.45 9.15 -3.62
C LEU A 112 17.36 8.36 -2.67
N GLN A 113 18.44 7.77 -3.19
CA GLN A 113 19.43 7.06 -2.39
C GLN A 113 20.08 7.98 -1.35
N GLN A 114 20.48 9.21 -1.74
CA GLN A 114 21.04 10.20 -0.81
C GLN A 114 20.04 10.64 0.28
N ALA A 115 18.78 10.84 -0.09
CA ALA A 115 17.73 11.23 0.85
C ALA A 115 17.51 10.14 1.92
N ILE A 116 17.50 8.87 1.51
CA ILE A 116 17.24 7.74 2.41
C ILE A 116 18.49 7.29 3.17
N ALA A 117 19.70 7.54 2.66
CA ALA A 117 20.96 7.09 3.28
C ALA A 117 21.16 7.55 4.73
N HIS A 118 20.48 8.62 5.15
CA HIS A 118 20.57 9.19 6.50
C HIS A 118 19.58 8.57 7.48
N TYR A 119 18.66 7.72 7.02
CA TYR A 119 17.66 7.09 7.86
C TYR A 119 18.22 5.85 8.55
N ASP A 120 17.90 5.69 9.84
CA ASP A 120 18.36 4.56 10.65
C ASP A 120 17.42 3.35 10.55
N PHE A 121 17.96 2.25 10.02
CA PHE A 121 17.30 0.96 9.88
C PHE A 121 17.84 -0.10 10.84
N SER A 122 18.62 0.29 11.85
CA SER A 122 19.24 -0.63 12.81
C SER A 122 18.23 -1.49 13.59
N ASP A 123 16.99 -1.01 13.76
CA ASP A 123 15.89 -1.80 14.35
C ASP A 123 15.62 -3.13 13.63
N PHE A 124 16.03 -3.26 12.36
CA PHE A 124 15.88 -4.51 11.60
C PHE A 124 17.05 -5.48 11.77
N ASP A 125 18.21 -5.03 12.24
CA ASP A 125 19.45 -5.82 12.23
C ASP A 125 19.33 -7.10 13.06
N ASP A 126 18.63 -7.04 14.20
CA ASP A 126 18.36 -8.19 15.10
C ASP A 126 16.98 -8.84 14.87
N SER A 127 16.31 -8.53 13.76
CA SER A 127 14.99 -9.07 13.41
C SER A 127 15.05 -10.14 12.32
N ASP A 128 13.91 -10.78 12.05
CA ASP A 128 13.73 -11.66 10.87
C ASP A 128 14.01 -10.95 9.53
N PHE A 129 14.05 -9.61 9.53
CA PHE A 129 14.26 -8.76 8.36
C PHE A 129 15.66 -8.13 8.33
N SER A 130 16.65 -8.76 8.98
CA SER A 130 18.04 -8.32 8.92
C SER A 130 18.52 -8.13 7.48
N LYS A 131 19.46 -7.19 7.28
CA LYS A 131 20.05 -6.88 5.96
C LYS A 131 20.58 -8.13 5.25
N ALA A 132 21.22 -9.03 6.00
CA ALA A 132 21.75 -10.29 5.46
C ALA A 132 20.63 -11.21 4.93
N ARG A 133 19.53 -11.35 5.68
CA ARG A 133 18.37 -12.15 5.24
C ARG A 133 17.66 -11.51 4.05
N MET A 134 17.47 -10.20 4.07
CA MET A 134 16.82 -9.46 2.98
C MET A 134 17.65 -9.46 1.70
N LYS A 135 18.98 -9.50 1.80
CA LYS A 135 19.86 -9.69 0.63
C LYS A 135 19.63 -11.05 -0.06
N GLN A 136 19.32 -12.10 0.70
CA GLN A 136 18.98 -13.41 0.12
C GLN A 136 17.65 -13.38 -0.62
N VAL A 137 16.63 -12.78 0.00
CA VAL A 137 15.31 -12.57 -0.63
C VAL A 137 15.44 -11.77 -1.92
N LEU A 138 16.16 -10.64 -1.87
CA LEU A 138 16.36 -9.79 -3.05
C LEU A 138 17.13 -10.52 -4.16
N LYS A 139 18.16 -11.30 -3.81
CA LYS A 139 18.89 -12.13 -4.77
C LYS A 139 17.94 -13.12 -5.46
N ALA A 140 17.11 -13.83 -4.71
CA ALA A 140 16.16 -14.79 -5.27
C ALA A 140 15.10 -14.12 -6.18
N LEU A 141 14.70 -12.87 -5.88
CA LEU A 141 13.80 -12.11 -6.75
C LEU A 141 14.46 -11.66 -8.08
N ILE A 142 15.77 -11.40 -8.06
CA ILE A 142 16.55 -10.95 -9.22
C ILE A 142 16.97 -12.13 -10.11
N THR A 143 17.45 -13.21 -9.50
CA THR A 143 17.99 -14.37 -10.21
C THR A 143 16.94 -15.45 -10.40
N ASP A 144 16.94 -16.14 -11.53
CA ASP A 144 16.03 -17.27 -11.89
C ASP A 144 16.30 -18.55 -11.05
N ASP A 145 16.47 -18.40 -9.73
CA ASP A 145 16.82 -19.45 -8.77
C ASP A 145 15.56 -20.12 -8.23
N VAL A 146 15.62 -21.45 -8.06
CA VAL A 146 14.55 -22.32 -7.55
C VAL A 146 14.10 -21.92 -6.12
N ALA A 147 14.89 -21.11 -5.41
CA ALA A 147 14.61 -20.69 -4.04
C ALA A 147 13.51 -19.60 -3.90
N VAL A 148 13.13 -18.89 -4.97
CA VAL A 148 12.25 -17.69 -4.86
C VAL A 148 10.93 -17.94 -4.13
N THR A 149 10.26 -19.07 -4.38
CA THR A 149 8.98 -19.38 -3.73
C THR A 149 9.14 -19.49 -2.22
N SER A 150 10.22 -20.12 -1.74
CA SER A 150 10.50 -20.24 -0.31
C SER A 150 10.84 -18.90 0.34
N GLU A 151 11.48 -18.00 -0.42
CA GLU A 151 11.81 -16.65 0.03
C GLU A 151 10.58 -15.73 0.07
N LEU A 152 9.66 -15.90 -0.89
CA LEU A 152 8.37 -15.21 -0.89
C LEU A 152 7.45 -15.74 0.21
N GLN A 153 7.37 -17.06 0.42
CA GLN A 153 6.64 -17.67 1.54
C GLN A 153 7.24 -17.32 2.89
N PHE A 154 8.55 -17.07 2.92
CA PHE A 154 9.15 -16.41 4.06
C PHE A 154 8.50 -15.03 4.17
N LEU A 155 8.72 -14.12 3.22
CA LEU A 155 8.39 -12.70 3.39
C LEU A 155 6.88 -12.41 3.58
N ILE A 156 6.03 -12.99 2.73
CA ILE A 156 4.61 -12.65 2.66
C ILE A 156 3.88 -13.08 3.94
N GLY A 157 3.18 -12.13 4.56
CA GLY A 157 2.44 -12.33 5.80
C GLY A 157 3.28 -12.38 7.07
N ARG A 158 4.62 -12.32 6.98
CA ARG A 158 5.45 -12.26 8.20
C ARG A 158 5.45 -10.85 8.80
N GLY A 159 5.04 -10.76 10.06
CA GLY A 159 4.93 -9.51 10.81
C GLY A 159 3.64 -9.49 11.64
N GLN A 160 3.38 -8.38 12.33
CA GLN A 160 2.16 -8.21 13.12
C GLN A 160 1.27 -7.12 12.50
N GLY A 161 -0.04 -7.22 12.73
CA GLY A 161 -1.02 -6.22 12.28
C GLY A 161 -1.61 -6.49 10.90
N LEU A 162 -2.34 -5.50 10.36
CA LEU A 162 -3.03 -5.61 9.07
C LEU A 162 -2.08 -5.45 7.87
N THR A 163 -0.92 -4.84 8.08
CA THR A 163 0.15 -4.74 7.08
C THR A 163 1.40 -5.33 7.72
N PRO A 164 1.59 -6.66 7.63
CA PRO A 164 2.79 -7.32 8.13
C PRO A 164 4.06 -6.69 7.53
N THR A 165 5.10 -6.54 8.36
CA THR A 165 6.38 -5.92 7.97
C THR A 165 6.98 -6.48 6.69
N GLY A 166 6.92 -7.81 6.47
CA GLY A 166 7.44 -8.42 5.26
C GLY A 166 6.73 -7.95 3.99
N ASP A 167 5.42 -7.73 4.05
CA ASP A 167 4.64 -7.25 2.92
C ASP A 167 4.91 -5.77 2.62
N ASP A 168 5.04 -4.94 3.66
CA ASP A 168 5.40 -3.53 3.50
C ASP A 168 6.81 -3.39 2.88
N ILE A 169 7.78 -4.21 3.33
CA ILE A 169 9.10 -4.33 2.71
C ILE A 169 8.97 -4.73 1.23
N LEU A 170 8.17 -5.75 0.91
CA LEU A 170 7.96 -6.19 -0.47
C LEU A 170 7.34 -5.09 -1.34
N SER A 171 6.37 -4.34 -0.82
CA SER A 171 5.77 -3.18 -1.48
C SER A 171 6.81 -2.11 -1.82
N GLY A 172 7.74 -1.83 -0.89
CA GLY A 172 8.88 -0.94 -1.13
C GLY A 172 9.85 -1.44 -2.20
N ILE A 173 10.12 -2.74 -2.24
CA ILE A 173 10.96 -3.38 -3.27
C ILE A 173 10.28 -3.26 -4.65
N LEU A 174 8.98 -3.57 -4.73
CA LEU A 174 8.17 -3.44 -5.94
C LEU A 174 8.13 -1.99 -6.45
N ALA A 175 8.09 -1.00 -5.56
CA ALA A 175 8.15 0.40 -5.94
C ALA A 175 9.42 0.76 -6.73
N ILE A 176 10.59 0.24 -6.33
CA ILE A 176 11.84 0.44 -7.07
C ILE A 176 11.89 -0.41 -8.34
N HIS A 177 11.31 -1.62 -8.32
CA HIS A 177 11.18 -2.46 -9.52
C HIS A 177 10.45 -1.70 -10.64
N TYR A 178 9.33 -1.04 -10.33
CA TYR A 178 8.59 -0.27 -11.34
C TYR A 178 9.28 1.02 -11.81
N VAL A 179 10.29 1.50 -11.08
CA VAL A 179 11.16 2.59 -11.55
C VAL A 179 12.25 2.05 -12.47
N THR A 180 12.85 0.92 -12.11
CA THR A 180 13.96 0.30 -12.84
C THR A 180 13.81 -1.22 -12.71
N PRO A 181 13.23 -1.92 -13.69
CA PRO A 181 12.88 -3.34 -13.57
C PRO A 181 14.08 -4.24 -13.31
N PHE A 182 13.99 -5.07 -12.27
CA PHE A 182 15.01 -6.07 -11.90
C PHE A 182 14.45 -7.41 -11.40
N ILE A 183 13.12 -7.53 -11.26
CA ILE A 183 12.45 -8.77 -10.84
C ILE A 183 11.99 -9.46 -12.10
N ALA A 184 12.25 -10.75 -12.24
CA ALA A 184 11.79 -11.50 -13.40
C ALA A 184 10.24 -11.56 -13.42
N GLN A 185 9.64 -11.51 -14.62
CA GLN A 185 8.17 -11.49 -14.75
C GLN A 185 7.50 -12.69 -14.07
N HIS A 186 8.09 -13.88 -14.19
CA HIS A 186 7.53 -15.08 -13.54
C HIS A 186 7.56 -15.00 -12.01
N HIS A 187 8.50 -14.25 -11.40
CA HIS A 187 8.47 -14.01 -9.95
C HIS A 187 7.36 -13.04 -9.54
N LEU A 188 6.97 -12.09 -10.41
CA LEU A 188 5.77 -11.29 -10.17
C LEU A 188 4.52 -12.18 -10.22
N ASP A 189 4.49 -13.13 -11.14
CA ASP A 189 3.42 -14.13 -11.23
C ASP A 189 3.39 -15.04 -9.99
N ASP A 190 4.55 -15.41 -9.43
CA ASP A 190 4.67 -16.17 -8.18
C ASP A 190 4.12 -15.39 -6.98
N ILE A 191 4.43 -14.08 -6.88
CA ILE A 191 3.84 -13.21 -5.86
C ILE A 191 2.31 -13.21 -6.03
N ALA A 192 1.81 -12.96 -7.25
CA ALA A 192 0.38 -12.94 -7.53
C ALA A 192 -0.29 -14.27 -7.18
N HIS A 193 0.37 -15.40 -7.46
CA HIS A 193 -0.13 -16.72 -7.09
C HIS A 193 -0.22 -16.88 -5.57
N LEU A 194 0.80 -16.49 -4.81
CA LEU A 194 0.79 -16.56 -3.34
C LEU A 194 -0.30 -15.67 -2.72
N LEU A 195 -0.58 -14.50 -3.30
CA LEU A 195 -1.69 -13.65 -2.83
C LEU A 195 -3.05 -14.37 -2.90
N ASN A 196 -3.25 -15.32 -3.82
CA ASN A 196 -4.51 -16.09 -3.89
C ASN A 196 -4.66 -17.17 -2.80
N HIS A 197 -3.64 -17.41 -1.97
CA HIS A 197 -3.62 -18.47 -0.94
C HIS A 197 -3.74 -17.93 0.49
N GLN A 198 -4.13 -16.66 0.67
CA GLN A 198 -4.37 -16.04 1.98
C GLN A 198 -3.18 -16.15 2.95
N TYR A 199 -1.94 -16.05 2.42
CA TYR A 199 -0.73 -16.06 3.25
C TYR A 199 -0.57 -14.80 4.11
N THR A 200 -1.31 -13.72 3.80
CA THR A 200 -1.31 -12.46 4.54
C THR A 200 -2.74 -11.99 4.84
N THR A 201 -2.89 -10.82 5.45
CA THR A 201 -4.20 -10.22 5.70
C THR A 201 -4.77 -9.60 4.41
N LEU A 202 -6.10 -9.51 4.32
CA LEU A 202 -6.79 -8.89 3.19
C LEU A 202 -6.31 -7.47 2.87
N VAL A 203 -5.96 -6.69 3.90
CA VAL A 203 -5.44 -5.33 3.71
C VAL A 203 -4.12 -5.38 2.97
N SER A 204 -3.18 -6.18 3.46
CA SER A 204 -1.85 -6.33 2.86
C SER A 204 -1.88 -6.96 1.48
N GLU A 205 -2.76 -7.94 1.29
CA GLU A 205 -3.04 -8.57 0.00
C GLU A 205 -3.48 -7.52 -1.03
N THR A 206 -4.39 -6.62 -0.64
CA THR A 206 -4.83 -5.50 -1.49
C THR A 206 -3.65 -4.60 -1.86
N PHE A 207 -2.81 -4.21 -0.89
CA PHE A 207 -1.64 -3.37 -1.14
C PHE A 207 -0.66 -4.05 -2.10
N LEU A 208 -0.33 -5.31 -1.88
CA LEU A 208 0.57 -6.08 -2.74
C LEU A 208 -0.02 -6.30 -4.12
N TYR A 209 -1.32 -6.58 -4.24
CA TYR A 209 -2.02 -6.70 -5.53
C TYR A 209 -1.85 -5.44 -6.38
N TYR A 210 -2.00 -4.25 -5.80
CA TYR A 210 -1.77 -3.01 -6.54
C TYR A 210 -0.27 -2.76 -6.80
N ALA A 211 0.60 -3.09 -5.85
CA ALA A 211 2.06 -2.93 -6.00
C ALA A 211 2.64 -3.80 -7.12
N ILE A 212 2.19 -5.06 -7.28
CA ILE A 212 2.59 -5.95 -8.39
C ILE A 212 2.02 -5.52 -9.75
N ASN A 213 1.18 -4.48 -9.77
CA ASN A 213 0.66 -3.84 -10.98
C ASN A 213 1.22 -2.41 -11.15
N GLY A 214 2.20 -2.00 -10.33
CA GLY A 214 2.85 -0.69 -10.43
C GLY A 214 2.01 0.46 -9.87
N GLU A 215 0.96 0.16 -9.09
CA GLU A 215 0.09 1.15 -8.48
C GLU A 215 0.41 1.31 -6.99
N PHE A 216 0.74 2.54 -6.59
CA PHE A 216 1.19 2.83 -5.23
C PHE A 216 0.41 3.99 -4.60
N SER A 217 0.55 4.15 -3.29
CA SER A 217 -0.03 5.30 -2.59
C SER A 217 0.62 6.61 -3.03
N SER A 218 -0.10 7.72 -2.87
CA SER A 218 0.43 9.04 -3.23
C SER A 218 1.69 9.39 -2.44
N LYS A 219 1.87 8.84 -1.23
CA LYS A 219 3.07 9.06 -0.41
C LYS A 219 4.31 8.40 -1.02
N ILE A 220 4.18 7.15 -1.45
CA ILE A 220 5.27 6.44 -2.14
C ILE A 220 5.61 7.17 -3.44
N ILE A 221 4.62 7.52 -4.27
CA ILE A 221 4.84 8.23 -5.53
C ILE A 221 5.53 9.58 -5.28
N LYS A 222 5.05 10.37 -4.30
CA LYS A 222 5.65 11.67 -3.96
C LYS A 222 7.10 11.54 -3.50
N LEU A 223 7.43 10.52 -2.69
CA LEU A 223 8.81 10.22 -2.30
C LEU A 223 9.69 9.88 -3.51
N LEU A 224 9.20 9.02 -4.42
CA LEU A 224 9.95 8.62 -5.61
C LEU A 224 10.19 9.79 -6.58
N HIS A 225 9.19 10.65 -6.78
CA HIS A 225 9.27 11.80 -7.69
C HIS A 225 10.04 12.99 -7.11
N TYR A 226 9.92 13.23 -5.81
CA TYR A 226 10.48 14.40 -5.13
C TYR A 226 11.15 13.96 -3.81
N PRO A 227 12.28 13.23 -3.89
CA PRO A 227 12.95 12.72 -2.70
C PRO A 227 13.46 13.87 -1.83
N SER A 228 12.99 13.92 -0.58
CA SER A 228 13.41 14.90 0.42
C SER A 228 13.15 14.36 1.83
N ILE A 229 13.74 15.01 2.84
CA ILE A 229 13.45 14.70 4.25
C ILE A 229 11.94 14.83 4.53
N GLU A 230 11.29 15.85 3.97
CA GLU A 230 9.85 16.07 4.15
C GLU A 230 9.00 14.93 3.56
N THR A 231 9.34 14.43 2.37
CA THR A 231 8.57 13.33 1.76
C THR A 231 8.83 11.99 2.46
N ILE A 232 10.02 11.79 3.00
CA ILE A 232 10.33 10.68 3.91
C ILE A 232 9.48 10.80 5.19
N GLU A 233 9.48 11.95 5.86
CA GLU A 233 8.67 12.18 7.06
C GLU A 233 7.18 11.99 6.78
N GLN A 234 6.67 12.43 5.63
CA GLN A 234 5.28 12.19 5.21
C GLN A 234 4.96 10.71 5.06
N LEU A 235 5.89 9.90 4.52
CA LEU A 235 5.74 8.44 4.48
C LEU A 235 5.74 7.84 5.90
N LEU A 236 6.57 8.38 6.79
CA LEU A 236 6.73 7.94 8.18
C LEU A 236 5.65 8.48 9.15
N GLN A 237 4.83 9.46 8.74
CA GLN A 237 3.90 10.15 9.64
C GLN A 237 2.84 9.22 10.28
N VAL A 238 3.13 8.86 11.53
CA VAL A 238 2.32 8.34 12.66
C VAL A 238 1.04 7.58 12.30
N GLY A 239 1.05 6.25 12.41
CA GLY A 239 -0.18 5.42 12.41
C GLY A 239 0.01 3.92 12.13
N SER A 240 1.12 3.53 11.51
CA SER A 240 1.51 2.12 11.33
C SER A 240 3.02 2.04 11.07
N SER A 241 3.68 1.00 11.62
CA SER A 241 5.07 0.64 11.30
C SER A 241 5.33 0.50 9.79
N SER A 242 4.27 0.24 9.03
CA SER A 242 4.22 0.12 7.57
C SER A 242 5.00 1.19 6.80
N GLY A 243 4.96 2.46 7.21
CA GLY A 243 5.72 3.51 6.52
C GLY A 243 7.24 3.31 6.60
N LYS A 244 7.75 2.89 7.76
CA LYS A 244 9.17 2.57 7.98
C LYS A 244 9.55 1.29 7.25
N ASP A 245 8.71 0.26 7.33
CA ASP A 245 8.92 -1.04 6.69
C ASP A 245 8.96 -0.90 5.15
N THR A 246 8.07 -0.08 4.58
CA THR A 246 8.09 0.29 3.15
C THR A 246 9.36 1.04 2.77
N LEU A 247 9.75 2.04 3.57
CA LEU A 247 10.98 2.81 3.32
C LEU A 247 12.23 1.91 3.38
N TYR A 248 12.23 0.91 4.25
CA TYR A 248 13.29 -0.08 4.34
C TYR A 248 13.36 -0.96 3.08
N GLY A 249 12.21 -1.42 2.55
CA GLY A 249 12.15 -2.11 1.26
C GLY A 249 12.74 -1.29 0.10
N ILE A 250 12.41 0.01 0.05
CA ILE A 250 12.99 0.96 -0.92
C ILE A 250 14.52 1.04 -0.74
N TYR A 251 14.98 1.22 0.51
CA TYR A 251 16.41 1.28 0.84
C TYR A 251 17.16 0.02 0.39
N LEU A 252 16.63 -1.17 0.68
CA LEU A 252 17.22 -2.45 0.32
C LEU A 252 17.36 -2.57 -1.20
N ALA A 253 16.29 -2.29 -1.95
CA ALA A 253 16.31 -2.36 -3.40
C ALA A 253 17.29 -1.38 -4.04
N LEU A 254 17.44 -0.17 -3.49
CA LEU A 254 18.40 0.82 -4.03
C LEU A 254 19.87 0.45 -3.77
N ASN A 255 20.18 -0.07 -2.58
CA ASN A 255 21.57 -0.24 -2.15
C ASN A 255 22.12 -1.65 -2.37
N MET A 256 21.27 -2.67 -2.34
CA MET A 256 21.73 -4.06 -2.41
C MET A 256 21.61 -4.66 -3.81
N ARG A 257 20.73 -4.15 -4.67
CA ARG A 257 20.61 -4.67 -6.04
C ARG A 257 21.88 -4.43 -6.85
N SER A 258 22.50 -3.26 -6.69
CA SER A 258 23.71 -2.89 -7.42
C SER A 258 24.89 -3.77 -7.03
N GLU A 259 24.91 -4.29 -5.81
CA GLU A 259 25.90 -5.28 -5.38
C GLU A 259 25.64 -6.66 -5.98
N ILE A 260 24.38 -7.01 -6.25
CA ILE A 260 23.97 -8.31 -6.85
C ILE A 260 24.19 -8.29 -8.36
N ASP A 261 23.91 -7.18 -9.04
CA ASP A 261 24.13 -7.04 -10.50
C ASP A 261 25.62 -7.06 -10.88
N ASN A 262 26.52 -6.68 -9.96
CA ASN A 262 27.96 -6.58 -10.19
C ASN A 262 28.78 -7.79 -9.68
N GLY A 263 28.13 -8.80 -9.10
CA GLY A 263 28.78 -9.97 -8.49
C GLY A 263 28.45 -11.27 -9.19
#